data_AF-A0A806XC95-F1
#
_entry.id   AF-A0A806XC95-F1
#
_cell.length_a   1.000
_cell.length_b   1.000
_cell.length_c   1.000
_cell.angle_alpha   90.00
_cell.angle_beta   90.00
_cell.angle_gamma   90.00
#
_symmetry.space_group_name_H-M   'P 1'
#
loop_
_entity.id
_entity.type
_entity.pdbx_description
1 polymer ?
#
loop_
_entity_poly.entity_id
_entity_poly.type
_entity_poly.pdbx_seq_one_letter_code
_entity_poly.pdbx_strand_id
1 'polypeptide(L)'
;MRDAQFLYIHTDSFFREFNPSPGDVIVLNITNANVFSHIMSHFALVYCRLIIMLPPQLTEKSGGKCLFPVFITDSINIHGLISYMIKAASAPVAFKKASVKEINLFKYVGHGYSVAELSCLMNIHEKSVYQIRRERLMKYGFRTQHPLAFLMSRDILNVSRVST
;
A
#
# COMPACT_ATOMS: atom_id res chain seq x y z
N MET A 1 17.16 5.25 -25.36
CA MET A 1 16.85 4.34 -24.24
C MET A 1 17.61 4.88 -23.03
N ARG A 2 16.94 5.22 -21.92
CA ARG A 2 17.67 5.50 -20.68
C ARG A 2 18.04 4.14 -20.07
N ASP A 3 19.29 3.98 -19.68
CA ASP A 3 19.73 2.78 -18.97
C ASP A 3 18.93 2.63 -17.67
N ALA A 4 18.36 1.44 -17.46
CA ALA A 4 17.63 1.15 -16.24
C ALA A 4 18.65 0.98 -15.11
N GLN A 5 18.68 1.94 -14.19
CA GLN A 5 19.50 1.85 -12.98
C GLN A 5 18.72 1.08 -11.91
N PHE A 6 19.29 -0.01 -11.40
CA PHE A 6 18.73 -0.78 -10.30
C PHE A 6 19.45 -0.41 -9.01
N LEU A 7 18.70 0.01 -7.99
CA LEU A 7 19.23 0.33 -6.68
C LEU A 7 18.62 -0.63 -5.66
N TYR A 8 19.46 -1.47 -5.07
CA TYR A 8 19.07 -2.40 -4.00
C TYR A 8 19.45 -1.77 -2.66
N ILE A 9 18.45 -1.46 -1.85
CA ILE A 9 18.68 -0.84 -0.54
C ILE A 9 18.21 -1.78 0.55
N HIS A 10 19.13 -2.14 1.43
CA HIS A 10 18.79 -2.86 2.66
C HIS A 10 18.01 -1.92 3.60
N THR A 11 17.12 -2.48 4.42
CA THR A 11 16.25 -1.70 5.32
C THR A 11 17.01 -0.74 6.24
N ASP A 12 18.23 -1.10 6.64
CA ASP A 12 19.07 -0.31 7.55
C ASP A 12 19.71 0.92 6.88
N SER A 13 19.85 0.90 5.55
CA SER A 13 20.45 1.98 4.76
C SER A 13 19.42 2.87 4.07
N PHE A 14 18.12 2.51 4.16
CA PHE A 14 17.02 3.17 3.46
C PHE A 14 17.07 4.71 3.61
N PHE A 15 17.18 5.23 4.82
CA PHE A 15 17.07 6.68 5.05
C PHE A 15 18.27 7.50 4.57
N ARG A 16 19.41 6.87 4.26
CA ARG A 16 20.61 7.59 3.81
C ARG A 16 20.73 7.61 2.29
N GLU A 17 20.29 6.56 1.64
CA GLU A 17 20.54 6.32 0.20
C GLU A 17 19.26 6.35 -0.64
N PHE A 18 18.09 6.34 -0.01
CA PHE A 18 16.81 6.36 -0.72
C PHE A 18 16.39 7.78 -1.09
N ASN A 19 16.62 8.15 -2.34
CA ASN A 19 16.16 9.41 -2.91
C ASN A 19 15.45 9.13 -4.25
N PRO A 20 14.22 8.60 -4.24
CA PRO A 20 13.53 8.19 -5.45
C PRO A 20 13.09 9.42 -6.25
N SER A 21 13.21 9.32 -7.57
CA SER A 21 12.65 10.30 -8.49
C SER A 21 11.18 10.00 -8.80
N PRO A 22 10.36 11.02 -9.09
CA PRO A 22 9.00 10.81 -9.58
C PRO A 22 8.97 9.88 -10.79
N GLY A 23 8.14 8.85 -10.72
CA GLY A 23 8.02 7.80 -11.75
C GLY A 23 8.86 6.56 -11.49
N ASP A 24 9.81 6.56 -10.56
CA ASP A 24 10.63 5.38 -10.32
C ASP A 24 9.78 4.16 -9.95
N VAL A 25 10.18 2.98 -10.45
CA VAL A 25 9.59 1.69 -10.07
C VAL A 25 10.30 1.19 -8.84
N ILE A 26 9.58 1.09 -7.73
CA ILE A 26 10.13 0.75 -6.43
C ILE A 26 9.54 -0.58 -6.00
N VAL A 27 10.38 -1.56 -5.76
CA VAL A 27 9.98 -2.88 -5.26
C VAL A 27 10.35 -2.97 -3.79
N LEU A 28 9.35 -3.10 -2.93
CA LEU A 28 9.52 -3.27 -1.50
C LEU A 28 9.22 -4.71 -1.11
N ASN A 29 10.20 -5.41 -0.53
CA ASN A 29 9.98 -6.69 0.14
C ASN A 29 10.13 -6.47 1.65
N ILE A 30 9.02 -6.23 2.34
CA ILE A 30 9.02 -5.86 3.76
C ILE A 30 8.06 -6.77 4.52
N THR A 31 8.60 -7.54 5.46
CA THR A 31 7.83 -8.43 6.34
C THR A 31 7.47 -7.79 7.68
N ASN A 32 8.18 -6.73 8.08
CA ASN A 32 7.99 -6.02 9.35
C ASN A 32 7.06 -4.80 9.19
N ALA A 33 5.94 -4.79 9.92
CA ALA A 33 4.95 -3.72 9.90
C ALA A 33 5.52 -2.34 10.26
N ASN A 34 6.42 -2.28 11.25
CA ASN A 34 6.98 -1.02 11.74
C ASN A 34 7.91 -0.40 10.68
N VAL A 35 8.74 -1.25 10.04
CA VAL A 35 9.60 -0.83 8.93
C VAL A 35 8.76 -0.36 7.75
N PHE A 36 7.67 -1.07 7.43
CA PHE A 36 6.73 -0.66 6.40
C PHE A 36 6.12 0.72 6.71
N SER A 37 5.57 0.92 7.91
CA SER A 37 5.02 2.21 8.33
C SER A 37 6.05 3.33 8.21
N HIS A 38 7.29 3.07 8.61
CA HIS A 38 8.37 4.04 8.58
C HIS A 38 8.78 4.39 7.14
N ILE A 39 8.91 3.40 6.26
CA ILE A 39 9.18 3.60 4.82
C ILE A 39 8.04 4.37 4.17
N MET A 40 6.79 3.96 4.39
CA MET A 40 5.62 4.61 3.81
C MET A 40 5.53 6.08 4.23
N SER A 41 6.01 6.47 5.42
CA SER A 41 6.02 7.88 5.84
C SER A 41 6.82 8.81 4.90
N HIS A 42 7.65 8.26 4.02
CA HIS A 42 8.44 9.03 3.06
C HIS A 42 7.55 9.54 1.90
N PHE A 43 7.31 10.85 1.87
CA PHE A 43 6.35 11.48 0.95
C PHE A 43 6.65 11.23 -0.53
N ALA A 44 7.92 11.08 -0.92
CA ALA A 44 8.31 10.90 -2.32
C ALA A 44 7.69 9.64 -2.96
N LEU A 45 7.36 8.62 -2.15
CA LEU A 45 6.77 7.36 -2.60
C LEU A 45 5.44 7.53 -3.33
N VAL A 46 4.69 8.59 -3.07
CA VAL A 46 3.40 8.82 -3.70
C VAL A 46 3.50 9.21 -5.17
N TYR A 47 4.69 9.70 -5.57
CA TYR A 47 5.01 10.02 -6.95
C TYR A 47 5.71 8.86 -7.66
N CYS A 48 5.85 7.71 -7.01
CA CYS A 48 6.54 6.53 -7.54
C CYS A 48 5.56 5.39 -7.85
N ARG A 49 6.06 4.41 -8.60
CA ARG A 49 5.33 3.21 -9.01
C ARG A 49 5.66 2.08 -8.06
N LEU A 50 4.92 2.03 -6.95
CA LEU A 50 5.23 1.17 -5.83
C LEU A 50 4.69 -0.26 -6.01
N ILE A 51 5.59 -1.24 -6.00
CA ILE A 51 5.29 -2.68 -5.96
C ILE A 51 5.67 -3.18 -4.56
N ILE A 52 4.75 -3.81 -3.86
CA ILE A 52 4.97 -4.33 -2.50
C ILE A 52 4.81 -5.85 -2.53
N MET A 53 5.86 -6.56 -2.15
CA MET A 53 5.90 -8.00 -2.03
C MET A 53 5.46 -8.41 -0.62
N LEU A 54 4.58 -9.40 -0.55
CA LEU A 54 4.00 -9.87 0.70
C LEU A 54 3.81 -11.38 0.71
N PRO A 55 3.75 -12.02 1.89
CA PRO A 55 3.45 -13.44 2.00
C PRO A 55 2.14 -13.83 1.29
N PRO A 56 2.05 -15.04 0.69
CA PRO A 56 0.89 -15.48 -0.09
C PRO A 56 -0.44 -15.45 0.68
N GLN A 57 -0.38 -15.59 2.00
CA GLN A 57 -1.53 -15.53 2.91
C GLN A 57 -2.19 -14.16 3.02
N LEU A 58 -1.49 -13.09 2.61
CA LEU A 58 -1.99 -11.72 2.67
C LEU A 58 -2.53 -11.24 1.33
N THR A 59 -1.96 -11.71 0.21
CA THR A 59 -2.28 -11.18 -1.12
C THR A 59 -3.14 -12.12 -1.94
N GLU A 60 -4.05 -11.54 -2.69
CA GLU A 60 -4.74 -12.18 -3.79
C GLU A 60 -4.08 -11.81 -5.13
N LYS A 61 -4.22 -12.66 -6.16
CA LYS A 61 -3.80 -12.29 -7.52
C LYS A 61 -4.62 -11.09 -7.98
N SER A 62 -4.06 -9.90 -7.86
CA SER A 62 -4.75 -8.67 -8.25
C SER A 62 -4.76 -8.56 -9.78
N GLY A 63 -5.86 -8.98 -10.40
CA GLY A 63 -6.11 -8.87 -11.86
C GLY A 63 -6.63 -7.50 -12.32
N GLY A 64 -6.43 -6.44 -11.53
CA GLY A 64 -7.03 -5.12 -11.76
C GLY A 64 -6.14 -4.12 -12.50
N LYS A 65 -6.74 -2.99 -12.91
CA LYS A 65 -6.04 -1.80 -13.44
C LYS A 65 -4.85 -1.44 -12.55
N CYS A 66 -3.69 -1.13 -13.18
CA CYS A 66 -2.42 -0.86 -12.50
C CYS A 66 -2.45 0.49 -11.77
N LEU A 67 -3.05 0.51 -10.58
CA LEU A 67 -3.00 1.64 -9.65
C LEU A 67 -2.05 1.29 -8.51
N PHE A 68 -1.23 2.25 -8.10
CA PHE A 68 -0.22 2.06 -7.09
C PHE A 68 -0.75 2.36 -5.67
N PRO A 69 -0.26 1.65 -4.65
CA PRO A 69 0.66 0.52 -4.74
C PRO A 69 0.00 -0.76 -5.27
N VAL A 70 0.81 -1.57 -5.96
CA VAL A 70 0.46 -2.93 -6.40
C VAL A 70 1.06 -3.92 -5.42
N PHE A 71 0.24 -4.87 -4.98
CA PHE A 71 0.70 -5.94 -4.10
C PHE A 71 0.88 -7.23 -4.89
N ILE A 72 2.02 -7.89 -4.66
CA ILE A 72 2.34 -9.19 -5.26
C ILE A 72 2.82 -10.14 -4.16
N THR A 73 2.74 -11.43 -4.45
CA THR A 73 3.27 -12.45 -3.53
C THR A 73 4.80 -12.43 -3.54
N ASP A 74 5.44 -12.58 -2.39
CA ASP A 74 6.90 -12.72 -2.26
C ASP A 74 7.42 -14.05 -2.85
N SER A 75 6.55 -15.04 -2.95
CA SER A 75 6.79 -16.33 -3.61
C SER A 75 6.73 -16.27 -5.15
N ILE A 76 6.69 -15.07 -5.75
CA ILE A 76 6.63 -14.90 -7.20
C ILE A 76 7.96 -15.32 -7.83
N ASN A 77 7.91 -15.99 -8.99
CA ASN A 77 9.13 -16.29 -9.74
C ASN A 77 9.72 -15.03 -10.39
N ILE A 78 10.99 -15.11 -10.78
CA ILE A 78 11.72 -13.98 -11.36
C ILE A 78 11.08 -13.43 -12.63
N HIS A 79 10.57 -14.30 -13.51
CA HIS A 79 9.90 -13.89 -14.74
C HIS A 79 8.60 -13.11 -14.46
N GLY A 80 7.85 -13.55 -13.45
CA GLY A 80 6.66 -12.86 -12.97
C GLY A 80 7.00 -11.49 -12.41
N LEU A 81 8.03 -11.39 -11.57
CA LEU A 81 8.50 -10.11 -11.03
C LEU A 81 8.91 -9.13 -12.14
N ILE A 82 9.72 -9.59 -13.10
CA ILE A 82 10.13 -8.80 -14.26
C ILE A 82 8.90 -8.32 -15.04
N SER A 83 7.91 -9.19 -15.25
CA SER A 83 6.66 -8.80 -15.93
C SER A 83 5.91 -7.68 -15.18
N TYR A 84 5.84 -7.74 -13.86
CA TYR A 84 5.24 -6.68 -13.05
C TYR A 84 6.04 -5.38 -13.14
N MET A 85 7.37 -5.44 -13.10
CA MET A 85 8.23 -4.25 -13.21
C MET A 85 8.10 -3.58 -14.58
N ILE A 86 8.07 -4.35 -15.67
CA ILE A 86 7.87 -3.84 -17.03
C ILE A 86 6.49 -3.17 -17.15
N LYS A 87 5.43 -3.84 -16.67
CA LYS A 87 4.07 -3.28 -16.67
C LYS A 87 4.02 -1.98 -15.86
N ALA A 88 4.63 -1.97 -14.68
CA ALA A 88 4.69 -0.79 -13.83
C ALA A 88 5.39 0.36 -14.57
N ALA A 89 6.57 0.14 -15.15
CA ALA A 89 7.33 1.16 -15.88
C ALA A 89 6.51 1.86 -16.97
N SER A 90 5.63 1.12 -17.66
CA SER A 90 4.72 1.66 -18.69
C SER A 90 3.43 2.30 -18.14
N ALA A 91 3.07 2.06 -16.89
CA ALA A 91 1.82 2.54 -16.30
C ALA A 91 1.93 4.02 -15.88
N PRO A 92 0.84 4.80 -15.90
CA PRO A 92 0.83 6.13 -15.30
C PRO A 92 1.04 6.03 -13.78
N VAL A 93 1.74 7.01 -13.20
CA VAL A 93 1.82 7.15 -11.74
C VAL A 93 0.45 7.57 -11.24
N ALA A 94 -0.34 6.60 -10.75
CA ALA A 94 -1.68 6.83 -10.24
C ALA A 94 -1.85 6.11 -8.91
N PHE A 95 -1.84 6.88 -7.82
CA PHE A 95 -2.04 6.35 -6.48
C PHE A 95 -3.54 6.13 -6.18
N LYS A 96 -3.89 5.06 -5.47
CA LYS A 96 -5.29 4.72 -5.16
C LYS A 96 -5.91 5.77 -4.23
N LYS A 97 -6.74 6.66 -4.79
CA LYS A 97 -7.52 7.64 -4.02
C LYS A 97 -8.43 6.97 -2.98
N ALA A 98 -8.63 7.68 -1.89
CA ALA A 98 -9.52 7.32 -0.80
C ALA A 98 -10.44 8.49 -0.47
N SER A 99 -11.68 8.16 -0.10
CA SER A 99 -12.59 9.12 0.50
C SER A 99 -12.09 9.53 1.89
N VAL A 100 -12.44 10.74 2.31
CA VAL A 100 -12.19 11.23 3.69
C VAL A 100 -12.77 10.26 4.72
N LYS A 101 -13.91 9.65 4.40
CA LYS A 101 -14.58 8.64 5.24
C LYS A 101 -13.71 7.38 5.43
N GLU A 102 -13.16 6.81 4.35
CA GLU A 102 -12.25 5.66 4.44
C GLU A 102 -11.02 6.01 5.28
N ILE A 103 -10.42 7.19 5.05
CA ILE A 103 -9.20 7.59 5.77
C ILE A 103 -9.49 7.75 7.27
N ASN A 104 -10.58 8.43 7.63
CA ASN A 104 -10.96 8.63 9.03
C ASN A 104 -11.27 7.30 9.72
N LEU A 105 -11.98 6.38 9.06
CA LEU A 105 -12.24 5.04 9.60
C LEU A 105 -10.95 4.32 9.93
N PHE A 106 -10.01 4.24 8.96
CA PHE A 106 -8.74 3.55 9.19
C PHE A 106 -7.86 4.24 10.23
N LYS A 107 -7.92 5.58 10.30
CA LYS A 107 -7.26 6.35 11.36
C LYS A 107 -7.81 5.96 12.74
N TYR A 108 -9.12 6.06 12.95
CA TYR A 108 -9.73 5.84 14.26
C TYR A 108 -9.61 4.38 14.73
N VAL A 109 -9.82 3.41 13.85
CA VAL A 109 -9.53 1.99 14.18
C VAL A 109 -8.06 1.83 14.60
N GLY A 110 -7.13 2.51 13.91
CA GLY A 110 -5.72 2.52 14.28
C GLY A 110 -5.40 3.16 15.64
N HIS A 111 -6.31 3.95 16.21
CA HIS A 111 -6.21 4.52 17.57
C HIS A 111 -6.94 3.66 18.62
N GLY A 112 -7.47 2.49 18.24
CA GLY A 112 -8.11 1.56 19.18
C GLY A 112 -9.61 1.77 19.37
N TYR A 113 -10.26 2.61 18.57
CA TYR A 113 -11.71 2.81 18.65
C TYR A 113 -12.45 1.52 18.25
N SER A 114 -13.43 1.14 19.06
CA SER A 114 -14.36 0.05 18.79
C SER A 114 -15.33 0.40 17.65
N VAL A 115 -15.97 -0.62 17.08
CA VAL A 115 -16.94 -0.42 16.00
C VAL A 115 -18.15 0.41 16.45
N ALA A 116 -18.60 0.23 17.70
CA ALA A 116 -19.68 1.01 18.28
C ALA A 116 -19.31 2.50 18.42
N GLU A 117 -18.09 2.79 18.90
CA GLU A 117 -17.59 4.17 18.98
C GLU A 117 -17.45 4.81 17.59
N LEU A 118 -16.99 4.06 16.60
CA LEU A 118 -16.87 4.53 15.21
C LEU A 118 -18.24 4.81 14.59
N SER A 119 -19.21 3.94 14.86
CA SER A 119 -20.60 4.08 14.41
C SER A 119 -21.19 5.39 14.92
N CYS A 120 -20.99 5.69 16.21
CA CYS A 120 -21.39 6.95 16.83
C CYS A 120 -20.61 8.16 16.25
N LEU A 121 -19.27 8.09 16.26
CA LEU A 121 -18.40 9.20 15.86
C LEU A 121 -18.56 9.60 14.38
N MET A 122 -18.75 8.63 13.51
CA MET A 122 -18.88 8.85 12.06
C MET A 122 -20.33 8.96 11.60
N ASN A 123 -21.30 8.78 12.51
CA ASN A 123 -22.74 8.72 12.22
C ASN A 123 -23.07 7.71 11.10
N ILE A 124 -22.58 6.48 11.23
CA ILE A 124 -22.82 5.39 10.27
C ILE A 124 -23.17 4.11 10.99
N HIS A 125 -23.96 3.25 10.34
CA HIS A 125 -24.27 1.94 10.90
C HIS A 125 -23.00 1.08 11.07
N GLU A 126 -22.91 0.28 12.13
CA GLU A 126 -21.77 -0.63 12.37
C GLU A 126 -21.49 -1.55 11.19
N LYS A 127 -22.54 -2.06 10.55
CA LYS A 127 -22.44 -2.83 9.29
C LYS A 127 -21.66 -2.08 8.20
N SER A 128 -21.83 -0.76 8.10
CA SER A 128 -21.08 0.07 7.15
C SER A 128 -19.60 0.18 7.54
N VAL A 129 -19.26 0.19 8.83
CA VAL A 129 -17.85 0.16 9.29
C VAL A 129 -17.15 -1.10 8.78
N TYR A 130 -17.76 -2.27 8.98
CA TYR A 130 -17.22 -3.54 8.49
C TYR A 130 -17.14 -3.59 6.97
N GLN A 131 -18.17 -3.08 6.28
CA GLN A 131 -18.22 -3.04 4.82
C GLN A 131 -17.09 -2.18 4.24
N ILE A 132 -16.92 -0.94 4.71
CA ILE A 132 -15.87 -0.03 4.25
C ILE A 132 -14.48 -0.65 4.48
N ARG A 133 -14.26 -1.26 5.65
CA ARG A 133 -12.99 -1.94 5.95
C ARG A 133 -12.73 -3.06 4.96
N ARG A 134 -13.72 -3.92 4.70
CA ARG A 134 -13.59 -5.06 3.79
C ARG A 134 -13.36 -4.60 2.35
N GLU A 135 -14.16 -3.66 1.86
CA GLU A 135 -14.05 -3.13 0.49
C GLU A 135 -12.67 -2.51 0.23
N ARG A 136 -12.13 -1.78 1.21
CA ARG A 136 -10.80 -1.18 1.08
C ARG A 136 -9.70 -2.24 0.99
N LEU A 137 -9.74 -3.25 1.86
CA LEU A 137 -8.78 -4.35 1.85
C LEU A 137 -8.83 -5.09 0.50
N MET A 138 -10.03 -5.39 0.01
CA MET A 138 -10.25 -6.01 -1.29
C MET A 138 -9.74 -5.13 -2.44
N LYS A 139 -9.92 -3.80 -2.38
CA LYS A 139 -9.41 -2.85 -3.39
C LYS A 139 -7.88 -2.85 -3.46
N TYR A 140 -7.20 -3.18 -2.37
CA TYR A 140 -5.76 -3.38 -2.34
C TYR A 140 -5.33 -4.81 -2.72
N GLY A 141 -6.27 -5.74 -2.90
CA GLY A 141 -5.98 -7.13 -3.22
C GLY A 141 -5.60 -7.96 -1.99
N PHE A 142 -6.02 -7.56 -0.80
CA PHE A 142 -5.83 -8.36 0.41
C PHE A 142 -6.91 -9.42 0.57
N ARG A 143 -6.49 -10.65 0.88
CA ARG A 143 -7.38 -11.81 1.09
C ARG A 143 -8.10 -11.80 2.43
N THR A 144 -7.46 -11.24 3.44
CA THR A 144 -7.80 -11.46 4.84
C THR A 144 -8.03 -10.14 5.54
N GLN A 145 -8.81 -10.18 6.62
CA GLN A 145 -8.87 -9.08 7.59
C GLN A 145 -7.63 -9.05 8.51
N HIS A 146 -6.52 -9.62 8.04
CA HIS A 146 -5.30 -9.77 8.82
C HIS A 146 -4.84 -8.41 9.35
N PRO A 147 -4.44 -8.30 10.63
CA PRO A 147 -4.03 -7.04 11.24
C PRO A 147 -2.96 -6.30 10.43
N LEU A 148 -1.99 -7.03 9.87
CA LEU A 148 -0.96 -6.45 8.99
C LEU A 148 -1.54 -5.78 7.74
N ALA A 149 -2.48 -6.42 7.04
CA ALA A 149 -3.12 -5.84 5.85
C ALA A 149 -3.86 -4.54 6.19
N PHE A 150 -4.45 -4.49 7.39
CA PHE A 150 -5.08 -3.29 7.90
C PHE A 150 -4.07 -2.17 8.19
N LEU A 151 -2.98 -2.46 8.90
CA LEU A 151 -1.91 -1.49 9.20
C LEU A 151 -1.29 -0.94 7.92
N MET A 152 -0.97 -1.81 6.96
CA MET A 152 -0.42 -1.39 5.67
C MET A 152 -1.39 -0.49 4.90
N SER A 153 -2.69 -0.85 4.88
CA SER A 153 -3.71 -0.04 4.24
C SER A 153 -3.83 1.34 4.89
N ARG A 154 -3.78 1.42 6.22
CA ARG A 154 -3.75 2.70 6.96
C ARG A 154 -2.56 3.56 6.55
N ASP A 155 -1.37 2.98 6.48
CA ASP A 155 -0.15 3.74 6.15
C ASP A 155 -0.19 4.26 4.71
N ILE A 156 -0.65 3.44 3.76
CA ILE A 156 -0.86 3.86 2.38
C ILE A 156 -1.89 5.00 2.28
N LEU A 157 -2.98 4.91 3.05
CA LEU A 157 -3.99 5.96 3.12
C LEU A 157 -3.40 7.29 3.63
N ASN A 158 -2.55 7.24 4.65
CA ASN A 158 -1.90 8.43 5.19
C ASN A 158 -0.98 9.10 4.16
N VAL A 159 -0.26 8.33 3.36
CA VAL A 159 0.59 8.85 2.28
C VAL A 159 -0.25 9.51 1.18
N SER A 160 -1.36 8.88 0.80
CA SER A 160 -2.25 9.40 -0.23
C SER A 160 -2.91 10.74 0.12
N ARG A 161 -2.98 11.10 1.41
CA ARG A 161 -3.50 12.41 1.85
C ARG A 161 -2.59 13.57 1.49
N VAL A 162 -1.27 13.37 1.45
CA VAL A 162 -0.28 14.45 1.25
C VAL A 162 -0.26 14.93 -0.21
N SER A 163 -0.88 14.19 -1.13
CA SER A 163 -0.89 14.48 -2.57
C SER A 163 -2.13 15.21 -3.06
N THR A 164 -3.00 15.66 -2.16
CA THR A 164 -4.21 16.44 -2.49
C THR A 164 -4.01 17.88 -2.04
#